data_AF-A0A529IDL0-F1
#
_entry.id   AF-A0A529IDL0-F1
#
_cell.length_a   1.000
_cell.length_b   1.000
_cell.length_c   1.000
_cell.angle_alpha   90.00
_cell.angle_beta   90.00
_cell.angle_gamma   90.00
#
_symmetry.space_group_name_H-M   'P 1'
#
loop_
_entity.id
_entity.type
_entity.pdbx_description
1 polymer ?
#
loop_
_entity_poly.entity_id
_entity_poly.type
_entity_poly.pdbx_seq_one_letter_code
_entity_poly.pdbx_strand_id
1 'polypeptide(L)'
;MGFLIRMAFWFSLVLLALPLNVGTDEAGHETVGPIQALFAAREAVGDIAGICERKPDVCETGKSAMHTIGARARETAKIAAAMMEDGQAGDKASDGGLDTSVATGSVDVVLPAT
;
A
#
# COMPACT_ATOMS: atom_id res chain seq x y z
N MET A 1 -13.24 -11.17 21.93
CA MET A 1 -13.14 -10.26 20.77
C MET A 1 -12.02 -9.24 20.99
N GLY A 2 -10.77 -9.55 20.64
CA GLY A 2 -9.64 -8.63 20.91
C GLY A 2 -8.25 -9.23 20.68
N PHE A 3 -8.19 -10.56 20.53
CA PHE A 3 -6.96 -11.29 20.21
C PHE A 3 -6.33 -10.82 18.90
N LEU A 4 -7.13 -10.61 17.85
CA LEU A 4 -6.64 -10.14 16.55
C LEU A 4 -6.03 -8.74 16.61
N ILE A 5 -6.66 -7.81 17.32
CA ILE A 5 -6.10 -6.46 17.52
C ILE A 5 -4.78 -6.54 18.30
N ARG A 6 -4.72 -7.39 19.32
CA ARG A 6 -3.49 -7.63 20.09
C ARG A 6 -2.40 -8.19 19.17
N MET A 7 -2.69 -9.21 18.38
CA MET A 7 -1.72 -9.85 17.49
C MET A 7 -1.27 -8.95 16.35
N ALA A 8 -2.18 -8.24 15.68
CA ALA A 8 -1.82 -7.27 14.66
C ALA A 8 -0.93 -6.15 15.21
N PHE A 9 -1.24 -5.65 16.41
CA PHE A 9 -0.43 -4.66 17.10
C PHE A 9 0.98 -5.20 17.42
N TRP A 10 1.06 -6.37 18.06
CA TRP A 10 2.34 -6.98 18.43
C TRP A 10 3.17 -7.35 17.19
N PHE A 11 2.53 -7.89 16.14
CA PHE A 11 3.19 -8.25 14.90
C PHE A 11 3.73 -7.02 14.17
N SER A 12 2.95 -5.93 14.09
CA SER A 12 3.42 -4.66 13.52
C SER A 12 4.60 -4.09 14.31
N LEU A 13 4.56 -4.14 15.64
CA LEU A 13 5.66 -3.69 16.50
C LEU A 13 6.92 -4.54 16.28
N VAL A 14 6.76 -5.86 16.20
CA VAL A 14 7.85 -6.80 15.91
C VAL A 14 8.43 -6.54 14.51
N LEU A 15 7.61 -6.38 13.47
CA LEU A 15 8.08 -6.02 12.14
C LEU A 15 8.82 -4.68 12.09
N LEU A 16 8.41 -3.71 12.90
CA LEU A 16 9.10 -2.43 13.02
C LEU A 16 10.46 -2.57 13.74
N ALA A 17 10.53 -3.50 14.69
CA ALA A 17 11.75 -3.79 15.46
C ALA A 17 12.71 -4.74 14.73
N LEU A 18 12.21 -5.59 13.83
CA LEU A 18 13.05 -6.48 13.03
C LEU A 18 13.78 -5.63 11.97
N PRO A 19 15.12 -5.65 11.96
CA PRO A 19 15.87 -5.18 10.81
C PRO A 19 15.67 -6.21 9.69
N LEU A 20 14.61 -6.04 8.89
CA LEU A 20 14.45 -6.77 7.64
C LEU A 20 15.65 -6.42 6.76
N ASN A 21 16.60 -7.34 6.63
CA ASN A 21 17.90 -7.22 5.96
C ASN A 21 18.04 -5.98 5.06
N VAL A 22 18.45 -4.86 5.67
CA VAL A 22 18.84 -3.62 4.99
C VAL A 22 20.26 -3.79 4.47
N GLY A 23 20.41 -4.70 3.53
CA GLY A 23 21.68 -5.02 2.88
C GLY A 23 21.63 -4.67 1.42
N THR A 24 22.80 -4.62 0.79
CA THR A 24 22.90 -4.57 -0.66
C THR A 24 22.28 -5.85 -1.23
N ASP A 25 21.33 -5.71 -2.16
CA ASP A 25 20.85 -6.83 -2.99
C ASP A 25 22.04 -7.49 -3.71
N GLU A 26 21.91 -8.75 -4.13
CA GLU A 26 22.89 -9.50 -4.94
C GLU A 26 23.31 -8.72 -6.20
N ALA A 27 22.48 -7.78 -6.67
CA ALA A 27 22.74 -6.86 -7.78
C ALA A 27 23.35 -5.49 -7.40
N GLY A 28 23.73 -5.25 -6.14
CA GLY A 28 24.44 -4.02 -5.76
C GLY A 28 23.54 -2.84 -5.36
N HIS A 29 22.22 -3.01 -5.28
CA HIS A 29 21.29 -1.93 -4.95
C HIS A 29 21.24 -1.66 -3.44
N GLU A 30 21.33 -0.40 -3.03
CA GLU A 30 21.05 -0.01 -1.64
C GLU A 30 19.57 -0.28 -1.31
N THR A 31 19.34 -1.17 -0.37
CA THR A 31 18.00 -1.40 0.18
C THR A 31 17.64 -0.27 1.14
N VAL A 32 16.55 0.44 0.86
CA VAL A 32 16.02 1.48 1.75
C VAL A 32 15.55 0.88 3.08
N GLY A 33 16.02 1.46 4.19
CA GLY A 33 15.62 0.98 5.51
C GLY A 33 14.14 1.20 5.80
N PRO A 34 13.48 0.33 6.61
CA PRO A 34 12.05 0.44 6.91
C PRO A 34 11.64 1.82 7.45
N ILE A 35 12.47 2.41 8.32
CA ILE A 35 12.25 3.73 8.89
C ILE A 35 12.40 4.82 7.82
N GLN A 36 13.41 4.71 6.95
CA GLN A 36 13.64 5.65 5.86
C GLN A 36 12.50 5.60 4.83
N ALA A 37 12.03 4.40 4.49
CA ALA A 37 10.88 4.20 3.62
C ALA A 37 9.60 4.82 4.22
N LEU A 38 9.38 4.67 5.54
CA LEU A 38 8.24 5.29 6.21
C LEU A 38 8.29 6.81 6.13
N PHE A 39 9.46 7.42 6.38
CA PHE A 39 9.62 8.88 6.27
C PHE A 39 9.44 9.36 4.82
N ALA A 40 10.03 8.67 3.85
CA ALA A 40 9.86 9.00 2.43
C ALA A 40 8.40 8.88 1.97
N ALA A 41 7.67 7.86 2.43
CA ALA A 41 6.26 7.71 2.12
C ALA A 41 5.40 8.82 2.76
N ARG A 42 5.71 9.20 4.01
CA ARG A 42 5.03 10.33 4.69
C ARG A 42 5.26 11.64 3.96
N GLU A 43 6.50 11.88 3.51
CA GLU A 43 6.88 13.05 2.73
C GLU A 43 6.13 13.10 1.39
N ALA A 44 6.09 11.98 0.66
CA ALA A 44 5.32 11.87 -0.58
C ALA A 44 3.82 12.16 -0.38
N VAL A 45 3.21 11.71 0.73
CA VAL A 45 1.81 12.05 1.06
C VAL A 45 1.66 13.55 1.31
N GLY A 46 2.64 14.19 1.95
CA GLY A 46 2.68 15.65 2.10
C GLY A 46 2.70 16.37 0.75
N ASP A 47 3.48 15.87 -0.21
CA ASP A 47 3.54 16.42 -1.57
C ASP A 47 2.22 16.30 -2.33
N ILE A 48 1.52 15.18 -2.17
CA ILE A 48 0.18 15.00 -2.76
C ILE A 48 -0.80 16.04 -2.24
N ALA A 49 -0.73 16.41 -0.96
CA ALA A 49 -1.56 17.49 -0.42
C ALA A 49 -1.26 18.84 -1.10
N GLY A 50 0.01 19.08 -1.46
CA GLY A 50 0.43 20.25 -2.24
C GLY A 50 0.01 20.22 -3.72
N ILE A 51 -0.34 19.05 -4.29
CA ILE A 51 -0.87 18.95 -5.66
C ILE A 51 -2.22 19.64 -5.77
N CYS A 52 -3.07 19.57 -4.74
CA CYS A 52 -4.39 20.22 -4.77
C CYS A 52 -4.30 21.75 -4.91
N GLU A 53 -3.26 22.36 -4.35
CA GLU A 53 -3.00 23.81 -4.50
C GLU A 53 -2.48 24.15 -5.91
N ARG A 54 -1.67 23.27 -6.52
CA ARG A 54 -1.05 23.51 -7.83
C ARG A 54 -1.92 23.09 -9.02
N LYS A 55 -2.77 22.07 -8.87
CA LYS A 55 -3.63 21.49 -9.90
C LYS A 55 -4.97 21.00 -9.29
N PRO A 56 -5.97 21.89 -9.17
CA PRO A 56 -7.24 21.56 -8.51
C PRO A 56 -8.08 20.54 -9.29
N ASP A 57 -7.94 20.49 -10.62
CA ASP A 57 -8.61 19.54 -11.51
C ASP A 57 -8.19 18.08 -11.24
N VAL A 58 -6.89 17.85 -11.02
CA VAL A 58 -6.33 16.54 -10.67
C VAL A 58 -6.79 16.11 -9.28
N CYS A 59 -6.90 17.05 -8.34
CA CYS A 59 -7.33 16.79 -6.98
C CYS A 59 -8.81 16.36 -6.91
N GLU A 60 -9.73 17.05 -7.60
CA GLU A 60 -11.15 16.66 -7.62
C GLU A 60 -11.38 15.33 -8.35
N THR A 61 -10.66 15.11 -9.45
CA THR A 61 -10.70 13.81 -10.15
C THR A 61 -10.15 12.69 -9.27
N GLY A 62 -9.01 12.94 -8.61
CA GLY A 62 -8.37 11.99 -7.68
C GLY A 62 -9.26 11.66 -6.49
N LYS A 63 -9.93 12.64 -5.90
CA LYS A 63 -10.91 12.44 -4.81
C LYS A 63 -12.07 11.53 -5.25
N SER A 64 -12.62 11.77 -6.43
CA SER A 64 -13.69 10.93 -6.99
C SER A 64 -13.20 9.51 -7.24
N ALA A 65 -12.01 9.34 -7.81
CA ALA A 65 -11.39 8.03 -8.01
C ALA A 65 -11.15 7.31 -6.68
N MET A 66 -10.56 7.98 -5.68
CA MET A 66 -10.30 7.42 -4.35
C MET A 66 -11.58 7.00 -3.63
N HIS A 67 -12.68 7.73 -3.81
CA HIS A 67 -13.98 7.33 -3.28
C HIS A 67 -14.44 5.98 -3.86
N THR A 68 -14.34 5.80 -5.18
CA THR A 68 -14.73 4.53 -5.84
C THR A 68 -13.82 3.37 -5.43
N ILE A 69 -12.51 3.60 -5.36
CA ILE A 69 -11.52 2.61 -4.94
C ILE A 69 -11.78 2.23 -3.48
N GLY A 70 -12.00 3.21 -2.60
CA GLY A 70 -12.27 2.97 -1.18
C GLY A 70 -13.55 2.18 -0.94
N ALA A 71 -14.61 2.45 -1.71
CA ALA A 71 -15.84 1.65 -1.65
C ALA A 71 -15.58 0.18 -2.02
N ARG A 72 -14.84 -0.07 -3.11
CA ARG A 72 -14.47 -1.43 -3.52
C ARG A 72 -13.55 -2.11 -2.51
N ALA A 73 -12.57 -1.39 -1.96
CA ALA A 73 -11.64 -1.91 -0.96
C ALA A 73 -12.37 -2.41 0.31
N ARG A 74 -13.45 -1.75 0.73
CA ARG A 74 -14.28 -2.21 1.85
C ARG A 74 -14.99 -3.52 1.56
N GLU A 75 -15.52 -3.70 0.35
CA GLU A 75 -16.12 -4.97 -0.05
C GLU A 75 -15.05 -6.08 -0.14
N THR A 76 -13.88 -5.77 -0.69
CA THR A 76 -12.74 -6.71 -0.68
C THR A 76 -12.35 -7.12 0.74
N ALA A 77 -12.31 -6.17 1.68
CA ALA A 77 -11.99 -6.46 3.08
C ALA A 77 -13.04 -7.38 3.74
N LYS A 78 -14.32 -7.21 3.45
CA LYS A 78 -15.39 -8.10 3.93
C LYS A 78 -15.23 -9.52 3.37
N ILE A 79 -14.96 -9.64 2.07
CA ILE A 79 -14.76 -10.93 1.41
C ILE A 79 -13.52 -11.64 1.98
N ALA A 80 -12.41 -10.91 2.14
CA ALA A 80 -11.19 -11.45 2.75
C ALA A 80 -11.44 -11.91 4.19
N ALA A 81 -12.18 -11.15 4.99
CA ALA A 81 -12.52 -11.52 6.36
C ALA A 81 -13.39 -12.80 6.40
N ALA A 82 -14.38 -12.93 5.51
CA ALA A 82 -15.17 -14.15 5.38
C ALA A 82 -14.29 -15.37 5.00
N MET A 83 -13.39 -15.20 4.03
CA MET A 83 -12.45 -16.26 3.64
C MET A 83 -11.49 -16.69 4.77
N MET A 84 -11.09 -15.78 5.65
CA MET A 84 -10.26 -16.10 6.82
C MET A 84 -11.02 -16.88 7.90
N GLU A 85 -12.34 -16.69 7.99
CA GLU A 85 -13.20 -17.45 8.89
C GLU A 85 -13.47 -18.85 8.34
N ASP A 86 -13.63 -19.00 7.03
CA ASP A 86 -13.84 -20.29 6.36
C ASP A 86 -12.53 -21.10 6.16
N GLY A 87 -11.38 -20.42 6.06
CA GLY A 87 -10.08 -20.98 5.64
C GLY A 87 -9.12 -21.45 6.75
N GLN A 88 -9.55 -21.53 8.01
CA GLN A 88 -8.72 -22.03 9.14
C GLN A 88 -8.36 -23.53 9.08
N ALA A 89 -8.43 -24.16 7.90
CA ALA A 89 -7.96 -25.53 7.63
C ALA A 89 -6.86 -25.62 6.55
N GLY A 90 -6.25 -24.51 6.11
CA GLY A 90 -5.21 -24.56 5.08
C GLY A 90 -4.14 -23.48 5.23
N ASP A 91 -2.94 -23.91 5.61
CA ASP A 91 -1.70 -23.15 5.58
C ASP A 91 -1.50 -22.38 4.26
N LYS A 92 -0.83 -21.22 4.39
CA LYS A 92 -0.25 -20.33 3.35
C LYS A 92 -1.00 -19.01 3.10
N ALA A 93 -1.13 -18.20 4.15
CA ALA A 93 -1.33 -16.76 4.04
C ALA A 93 -0.07 -16.01 4.52
N SER A 94 1.01 -16.14 3.76
CA SER A 94 2.20 -15.28 3.83
C SER A 94 2.85 -15.28 2.45
N ASP A 95 2.16 -14.74 1.47
CA ASP A 95 2.83 -14.10 0.34
C ASP A 95 2.57 -12.60 0.48
N GLY A 96 3.37 -11.99 1.34
CA GLY A 96 3.53 -10.54 1.43
C GLY A 96 4.45 -10.02 0.33
N GLY A 97 4.44 -10.66 -0.83
CA GLY A 97 4.97 -10.09 -2.06
C GLY A 97 4.00 -9.00 -2.49
N LEU A 98 4.34 -7.76 -2.22
CA LEU A 98 3.84 -6.68 -3.07
C LEU A 98 4.41 -6.99 -4.46
N ASP A 99 3.60 -7.62 -5.32
CA ASP A 99 3.96 -7.81 -6.72
C ASP A 99 4.32 -6.44 -7.29
N THR A 100 5.61 -6.18 -7.49
CA THR A 100 6.12 -5.06 -8.27
C THR A 100 5.73 -5.18 -9.74
N SER A 101 4.98 -6.22 -10.11
CA SER A 101 4.21 -6.33 -11.35
C SER A 101 2.78 -5.78 -11.18
N VAL A 102 2.63 -4.60 -10.56
CA VAL A 102 1.50 -3.74 -10.92
C VAL A 102 1.82 -3.20 -12.30
N ALA A 103 1.44 -3.95 -13.33
CA ALA A 103 1.22 -3.38 -14.65
C ALA A 103 0.06 -2.39 -14.50
N THR A 104 0.39 -1.18 -14.04
CA THR A 104 -0.47 -0.01 -14.19
C THR A 104 -0.60 0.12 -15.70
N GLY A 105 -1.75 -0.28 -16.25
CA GLY A 105 -2.01 -0.18 -17.67
C GLY A 105 -1.64 1.23 -18.11
N SER A 106 -0.68 1.30 -19.03
CA SER A 106 -0.31 2.52 -19.74
C SER A 106 -1.60 3.12 -20.29
N VAL A 107 -2.15 4.12 -19.61
CA VAL A 107 -3.11 5.01 -20.25
C VAL A 107 -2.28 5.91 -21.16
N ASP A 108 -2.43 5.73 -22.47
CA ASP A 108 -1.89 6.68 -23.43
C ASP A 108 -2.39 8.07 -23.05
N VAL A 109 -1.48 8.91 -22.57
CA VAL A 109 -1.75 10.33 -22.34
C VAL A 109 -1.96 10.95 -23.72
N VAL A 110 -3.20 10.99 -24.17
CA VAL A 110 -3.60 11.83 -25.31
C VAL A 110 -3.41 13.28 -24.85
N LEU A 111 -2.32 13.90 -25.31
CA LEU A 111 -2.15 15.35 -25.18
C LEU A 111 -3.33 16.04 -25.88
N PRO A 112 -4.05 16.97 -25.23
CA PRO A 112 -4.96 17.84 -25.93
C PRO A 112 -4.14 18.69 -26.92
N ALA A 113 -4.49 18.61 -28.20
CA ALA A 113 -4.00 19.54 -29.20
C ALA A 113 -4.46 20.96 -28.81
N THR A 114 -3.52 21.89 -28.89
CA THR A 114 -3.69 23.34 -28.74
C THR A 114 -4.81 23.91 -29.59
#